data_AF-A0A1M7D6J7-F1
#
_entry.id   AF-A0A1M7D6J7-F1
#
_cell.length_a   1.000
_cell.length_b   1.000
_cell.length_c   1.000
_cell.angle_alpha   90.00
_cell.angle_beta   90.00
_cell.angle_gamma   90.00
#
_symmetry.space_group_name_H-M   'P 1'
#
loop_
_entity.id
_entity.type
_entity.pdbx_description
1 polymer ?
#
loop_
_entity_poly.entity_id
_entity_poly.type
_entity_poly.pdbx_seq_one_letter_code
_entity_poly.pdbx_strand_id
1 'polypeptide(L)'
;MAEVESIKQIIDDCGGPGSVAAGARRKGTRLTKWAVYKWLGSGVPPKHWGLLAELSGKNEFTIFKANTQLQQARVAQKRAA
;
A
#
# COMPACT_ATOMS: atom_id res chain seq x y z
N MET A 1 -9.73 -13.43 15.38
CA MET A 1 -8.67 -13.60 14.35
C MET A 1 -8.51 -12.25 13.68
N ALA A 2 -7.37 -11.57 13.83
CA ALA A 2 -7.18 -10.27 13.19
C ALA A 2 -7.10 -10.49 11.68
N GLU A 3 -8.14 -10.04 10.97
CA GLU A 3 -8.19 -10.08 9.51
C GLU A 3 -6.95 -9.32 8.98
N VAL A 4 -6.19 -9.94 8.08
CA VAL A 4 -5.03 -9.25 7.51
C VAL A 4 -5.56 -8.14 6.62
N GLU A 5 -5.35 -6.90 7.04
CA GLU A 5 -5.80 -5.74 6.29
C GLU A 5 -5.18 -5.75 4.88
N SER A 6 -6.01 -5.55 3.86
CA SER A 6 -5.53 -5.47 2.49
C SER A 6 -4.81 -4.13 2.25
N ILE A 7 -3.93 -4.09 1.23
CA ILE A 7 -3.31 -2.82 0.79
C ILE A 7 -4.37 -1.77 0.44
N LYS A 8 -5.53 -2.18 -0.07
CA LYS A 8 -6.65 -1.27 -0.33
C LYS A 8 -7.13 -0.62 0.96
N GLN A 9 -7.39 -1.43 1.99
CA GLN A 9 -7.84 -0.95 3.30
C GLN A 9 -6.84 0.04 3.89
N ILE A 10 -5.54 -0.30 3.87
CA ILE A 10 -4.47 0.57 4.38
C ILE A 10 -4.46 1.91 3.64
N ILE A 11 -4.63 1.92 2.31
CA ILE A 11 -4.69 3.15 1.53
C ILE A 11 -5.95 3.95 1.87
N ASP A 12 -7.10 3.30 2.07
CA ASP A 12 -8.34 3.95 2.49
C ASP A 12 -8.18 4.59 3.88
N ASP A 13 -7.53 3.91 4.83
CA ASP A 13 -7.23 4.43 6.17
C ASP A 13 -6.27 5.62 6.15
N CYS A 14 -5.40 5.73 5.13
CA CYS A 14 -4.58 6.91 4.90
C CYS A 14 -5.40 8.13 4.39
N GLY A 15 -6.73 8.02 4.28
CA GLY A 15 -7.59 9.02 3.64
C GLY A 15 -7.60 8.89 2.12
N GLY A 16 -7.27 7.71 1.60
CA GLY A 16 -7.29 7.38 0.18
C GLY A 16 -6.04 7.79 -0.62
N PRO A 17 -6.00 7.44 -1.92
CA PRO A 17 -4.82 7.63 -2.78
C PRO A 17 -4.37 9.08 -2.94
N GLY A 18 -5.32 10.03 -2.85
CA GLY A 18 -5.03 11.46 -2.95
C GLY A 18 -4.25 11.97 -1.74
N SER A 19 -4.64 11.54 -0.55
CA SER A 19 -3.99 11.88 0.72
C SER A 19 -2.59 11.31 0.80
N VAL A 20 -2.39 10.07 0.35
CA VAL A 20 -1.05 9.45 0.25
C VAL A 20 -0.13 10.24 -0.69
N ALA A 21 -0.61 10.60 -1.88
CA ALA A 21 0.17 11.39 -2.83
C ALA A 21 0.50 12.79 -2.29
N ALA A 22 -0.45 13.44 -1.59
CA ALA A 22 -0.23 14.71 -0.94
C ALA A 22 0.80 14.62 0.20
N GLY A 23 0.72 13.57 1.04
CA GLY A 23 1.68 13.31 2.12
C GLY A 23 3.10 13.06 1.60
N ALA A 24 3.23 12.27 0.53
CA ALA A 24 4.51 12.07 -0.15
C ALA A 24 5.10 13.38 -0.67
N ARG A 25 4.27 14.25 -1.28
CA ARG A 25 4.69 15.55 -1.80
C ARG A 25 5.21 16.47 -0.68
N ARG A 26 4.58 16.45 0.49
CA ARG A 26 5.05 17.21 1.68
C ARG A 26 6.42 16.76 2.17
N LYS A 27 6.75 15.47 1.99
CA LYS A 27 8.08 14.89 2.27
C LYS A 27 9.07 15.05 1.11
N GLY A 28 8.78 15.90 0.11
CA GLY A 28 9.65 16.10 -1.05
C GLY A 28 9.67 14.92 -2.04
N THR A 29 8.81 13.92 -1.87
CA THR A 29 8.73 12.77 -2.76
C THR A 29 7.71 13.01 -3.86
N ARG A 30 8.14 12.89 -5.12
CA ARG A 30 7.23 12.98 -6.28
C ARG A 30 6.44 11.67 -6.43
N LEU A 31 5.27 11.62 -5.81
CA LEU A 31 4.33 10.51 -5.93
C LEU A 31 2.99 11.02 -6.48
N THR A 32 2.47 10.36 -7.52
CA THR A 32 1.18 10.72 -8.12
C THR A 32 0.07 9.84 -7.56
N LYS A 33 -1.17 10.34 -7.56
CA LYS A 33 -2.37 9.55 -7.21
C LYS A 33 -2.43 8.25 -8.04
N TRP A 34 -2.06 8.33 -9.32
CA TRP A 34 -2.05 7.18 -10.22
C TRP A 34 -1.01 6.12 -9.84
N ALA A 35 0.16 6.52 -9.36
CA ALA A 35 1.16 5.58 -8.85
C ALA A 35 0.62 4.80 -7.64
N VAL A 36 -0.13 5.47 -6.75
CA VAL A 36 -0.76 4.82 -5.59
C VAL A 36 -1.83 3.82 -6.03
N TYR A 37 -2.67 4.15 -7.02
CA TYR A 37 -3.64 3.20 -7.57
C TYR A 37 -2.98 1.93 -8.13
N LYS A 38 -1.81 2.05 -8.78
CA LYS A 38 -1.10 0.88 -9.31
C LYS A 38 -0.66 -0.09 -8.21
N TRP A 39 -0.45 0.37 -6.98
CA TRP A 39 -0.07 -0.49 -5.87
C TRP A 39 -1.11 -1.56 -5.56
N LEU A 40 -2.39 -1.31 -5.87
CA LEU A 40 -3.45 -2.32 -5.73
C LEU A 40 -3.23 -3.55 -6.63
N GLY A 41 -2.49 -3.42 -7.73
CA GLY A 41 -2.18 -4.53 -8.64
C GLY A 41 -0.73 -5.02 -8.60
N SER A 42 0.21 -4.20 -8.13
CA SER A 42 1.64 -4.54 -8.09
C SER A 42 2.23 -4.73 -6.69
N GLY A 43 1.53 -4.25 -5.67
CA GLY A 43 2.09 -4.02 -4.35
C GLY A 43 2.75 -2.65 -4.20
N VAL A 44 3.00 -2.30 -2.95
CA VAL A 44 3.61 -1.05 -2.49
C VAL A 44 5.14 -1.23 -2.40
N PRO A 45 5.93 -0.37 -3.04
CA PRO A 45 7.38 -0.36 -2.87
C PRO A 45 7.82 -0.06 -1.43
N PRO A 46 8.84 -0.75 -0.88
CA PRO A 46 9.29 -0.58 0.51
C PRO A 46 9.60 0.87 0.93
N LYS A 47 10.14 1.67 0.02
CA LYS A 47 10.43 3.11 0.25
C LYS A 47 9.21 3.97 0.62
N HIS A 48 7.99 3.45 0.44
CA HIS A 48 6.75 4.15 0.78
C HIS A 48 6.06 3.57 2.02
N TRP A 49 6.61 2.53 2.65
CA TRP A 49 5.99 1.91 3.83
C TRP A 49 5.99 2.86 5.03
N GLY A 50 7.10 3.54 5.31
CA GLY A 50 7.14 4.57 6.36
C GLY A 50 6.10 5.68 6.17
N LEU A 51 5.86 6.11 4.92
CA LEU A 51 4.79 7.08 4.63
C LEU A 51 3.40 6.52 4.97
N LEU A 52 3.10 5.29 4.57
CA LEU A 52 1.82 4.66 4.87
C LEU A 52 1.68 4.39 6.38
N ALA A 53 2.75 4.00 7.06
CA ALA A 53 2.77 3.78 8.49
C ALA A 53 2.43 5.06 9.26
N GLU A 54 3.04 6.18 8.89
CA GLU A 54 2.74 7.49 9.47
C GLU A 54 1.30 7.95 9.19
N LEU A 55 0.79 7.76 7.96
CA LEU A 55 -0.54 8.23 7.58
C LEU A 55 -1.68 7.38 8.14
N SER A 56 -1.50 6.05 8.20
CA SER A 56 -2.51 5.12 8.70
C SER A 56 -2.39 4.82 10.19
N GLY A 57 -1.31 5.26 10.84
CA GLY A 57 -0.99 4.90 12.23
C GLY A 57 -0.60 3.43 12.41
N LYS A 58 -0.34 2.70 11.32
CA LYS A 58 -0.01 1.27 11.33
C LYS A 58 1.50 1.04 11.38
N ASN A 59 1.90 -0.14 11.85
CA ASN A 59 3.29 -0.58 11.75
C ASN A 59 3.63 -1.00 10.29
N GLU A 60 4.85 -0.74 9.84
CA GLU A 60 5.40 -1.23 8.57
C GLU A 60 5.28 -2.75 8.43
N PHE A 61 5.31 -3.51 9.53
CA PHE A 61 5.09 -4.96 9.51
C PHE A 61 3.68 -5.35 9.03
N THR A 62 2.65 -4.57 9.37
CA THR A 62 1.28 -4.78 8.88
C THR A 62 1.23 -4.52 7.37
N ILE A 63 1.88 -3.45 6.91
CA ILE A 63 1.99 -3.12 5.48
C ILE A 63 2.73 -4.21 4.72
N PHE A 64 3.84 -4.72 5.27
CA PHE A 64 4.60 -5.83 4.70
C PHE A 64 3.75 -7.09 4.53
N LYS A 65 3.00 -7.48 5.57
CA LYS A 65 2.10 -8.64 5.51
C LYS A 65 1.04 -8.48 4.44
N ALA A 66 0.35 -7.34 4.42
CA ALA A 66 -0.66 -7.00 3.41
C ALA A 66 -0.08 -7.05 1.99
N ASN A 67 1.13 -6.50 1.82
CA ASN A 67 1.80 -6.46 0.53
C ASN A 67 2.22 -7.85 0.05
N THR A 68 2.73 -8.67 0.97
CA THR A 68 3.15 -10.04 0.68
C THR A 68 1.96 -10.89 0.24
N GLN A 69 0.82 -10.77 0.93
CA GLN A 69 -0.41 -11.47 0.55
C GLN A 69 -0.89 -11.08 -0.85
N LEU A 70 -0.87 -9.77 -1.17
CA LEU A 70 -1.24 -9.29 -2.50
C LEU A 70 -0.33 -9.89 -3.59
N GLN A 71 0.97 -9.91 -3.35
CA GLN A 71 1.93 -10.48 -4.31
C GLN A 71 1.76 -11.99 -4.46
N GLN A 72 1.54 -12.71 -3.37
CA GLN A 72 1.28 -14.15 -3.40
C GLN A 72 0.00 -14.48 -4.17
N ALA A 73 -1.10 -13.76 -3.91
CA ALA A 73 -2.36 -13.93 -4.62
C ALA A 73 -2.19 -13.69 -6.13
N ARG A 74 -1.42 -12.67 -6.52
CA ARG A 74 -1.11 -12.39 -7.92
C ARG A 74 -0.27 -13.49 -8.58
N VAL A 75 0.73 -14.01 -7.89
CA VAL A 75 1.54 -15.13 -8.40
C VAL A 75 0.67 -16.38 -8.58
N ALA A 76 -0.23 -16.65 -7.63
CA ALA A 76 -1.18 -17.75 -7.74
C ALA A 76 -2.11 -17.60 -8.94
N GLN A 77 -2.69 -16.41 -9.14
CA GLN A 77 -3.56 -16.10 -10.30
C GLN A 77 -2.81 -16.27 -11.63
N LYS A 78 -1.57 -15.79 -11.73
CA LYS A 78 -0.76 -15.95 -12.95
C LYS A 78 -0.39 -17.39 -13.27
N ARG A 79 -0.32 -18.26 -12.26
CA ARG A 79 -0.04 -19.70 -12.45
C ARG A 79 -1.29 -20.49 -12.84
N ALA A 80 -2.47 -19.95 -12.58
CA ALA A 80 -3.76 -20.57 -12.87
C ALA A 80 -4.37 -20.12 -14.21
N ALA A 81 -3.74 -19.16 -14.88
CA ALA A 81 -4.12 -18.61 -16.19
C ALA A 81 -3.15 -19.09 -17.27
#